data_AF-A0A2M7IIT5-F1
#
_entry.id   AF-A0A2M7IIT5-F1
#
_cell.length_a   1.000
_cell.length_b   1.000
_cell.length_c   1.000
_cell.angle_alpha   90.00
_cell.angle_beta   90.00
_cell.angle_gamma   90.00
#
_symmetry.space_group_name_H-M   'P 1'
#
loop_
_entity.id
_entity.type
_entity.pdbx_description
1 polymer ?
#
loop_
_entity_poly.entity_id
_entity_poly.type
_entity_poly.pdbx_seq_one_letter_code
_entity_poly.pdbx_strand_id
1 'polypeptide(L)'
;SYIFGDTQARHTQEQTKIDSPYNTYKYIGLPLGPIDNPGLDAIGAAIYPQESDYYFFLTKPDTGEAVFAKTLDEQNLNKVKYLK
;
A
#
# COMPACT_ATOMS: atom_id res chain seq x y z
N SER A 1 6.10 0.18 11.10
CA SER A 1 5.88 -1.01 10.28
C SER A 1 5.84 -2.28 11.11
N TYR A 2 5.07 -3.28 10.66
CA TYR A 2 4.94 -4.58 11.30
C TYR A 2 6.27 -5.34 11.40
N ILE A 3 7.10 -5.35 10.35
CA ILE A 3 8.34 -6.14 10.35
C ILE A 3 9.39 -5.53 11.30
N PHE A 4 9.43 -4.21 11.45
CA PHE A 4 10.39 -3.50 12.30
C PHE A 4 9.85 -3.13 13.69
N GLY A 5 8.54 -3.25 13.92
CA GLY A 5 7.89 -2.85 15.17
C GLY A 5 7.92 -1.34 15.45
N ASP A 6 8.11 -0.50 14.42
CA ASP A 6 8.23 0.96 14.56
C ASP A 6 6.98 1.72 14.07
N THR A 7 6.99 3.05 14.19
CA THR A 7 5.93 3.94 13.67
C THR A 7 6.44 4.87 12.56
N GLN A 8 7.49 4.48 11.85
CA GLN A 8 8.07 5.32 10.79
C GLN A 8 7.10 5.43 9.61
N ALA A 9 6.91 6.65 9.10
CA ALA A 9 6.03 6.91 7.96
C ALA A 9 6.62 6.43 6.63
N ARG A 10 7.95 6.31 6.52
CA ARG A 10 8.66 5.86 5.31
C ARG A 10 9.85 5.00 5.69
N HIS A 11 10.07 3.95 4.91
CA HIS A 11 11.24 3.08 4.99
C HIS A 11 12.16 3.32 3.80
N THR A 12 13.45 3.04 3.97
CA THR A 12 14.43 3.14 2.88
C THR A 12 14.22 2.01 1.86
N GLN A 13 14.77 2.17 0.65
CA GLN A 13 14.73 1.09 -0.35
C GLN A 13 15.42 -0.18 0.15
N GLU A 14 16.49 -0.08 0.91
CA GLU A 14 17.17 -1.26 1.48
C GLU A 14 16.28 -1.99 2.49
N GLN A 15 15.51 -1.25 3.31
CA GLN A 15 14.55 -1.86 4.23
C GLN A 15 13.42 -2.60 3.51
N THR A 16 13.08 -2.27 2.24
CA THR A 16 12.08 -3.04 1.47
C THR A 16 12.58 -4.41 1.00
N LYS A 17 13.89 -4.67 1.07
CA LYS A 17 14.53 -5.90 0.56
C LYS A 17 14.74 -6.96 1.64
N ILE A 18 14.37 -6.70 2.89
CA ILE A 18 14.59 -7.62 4.00
C ILE A 18 13.89 -8.96 3.79
N ASP A 19 14.48 -10.01 4.32
CA ASP A 19 13.93 -11.35 4.23
C ASP A 19 12.97 -11.62 5.40
N SER A 20 11.67 -11.70 5.10
CA SER A 20 10.63 -11.97 6.07
C SER A 20 9.38 -12.54 5.37
N PRO A 21 8.69 -13.54 5.95
CA PRO A 21 7.45 -14.08 5.39
C PRO A 21 6.29 -13.06 5.36
N TYR A 22 6.47 -11.87 5.95
CA TYR A 22 5.52 -10.76 5.89
C TYR A 22 5.86 -9.72 4.81
N ASN A 23 6.98 -9.86 4.08
CA ASN A 23 7.41 -8.88 3.09
C ASN A 23 6.74 -9.07 1.72
N THR A 24 5.67 -8.31 1.47
CA THR A 24 4.92 -8.31 0.21
C THR A 24 5.63 -7.63 -0.96
N TYR A 25 6.78 -6.96 -0.75
CA TYR A 25 7.66 -6.55 -1.85
C TYR A 25 8.44 -7.74 -2.44
N LYS A 26 8.67 -8.80 -1.65
CA LYS A 26 9.50 -9.95 -2.03
C LYS A 26 8.68 -11.19 -2.37
N TYR A 27 7.59 -11.43 -1.65
CA TYR A 27 6.75 -12.61 -1.81
C TYR A 27 5.37 -12.22 -2.35
N ILE A 28 4.93 -12.93 -3.40
CA ILE A 28 3.62 -12.70 -4.04
C ILE A 28 2.51 -13.28 -3.16
N GLY A 29 1.41 -12.53 -3.03
CA GLY A 29 0.22 -12.93 -2.29
C GLY A 29 0.09 -12.23 -0.95
N LEU A 30 -0.78 -12.79 -0.09
CA LEU A 30 -0.98 -12.28 1.26
C LEU A 30 0.18 -12.70 2.18
N PRO A 31 0.52 -11.89 3.20
CA PRO A 31 1.48 -12.28 4.22
C PRO A 31 0.98 -13.49 5.04
N LEU A 32 1.87 -14.09 5.84
CA LEU A 32 1.57 -15.28 6.66
C LEU A 32 0.36 -15.09 7.62
N GLY A 33 0.06 -13.85 8.01
CA GLY A 33 -1.09 -13.51 8.84
C GLY A 33 -1.36 -12.01 8.87
N PRO A 34 -2.39 -11.58 9.61
CA PRO A 34 -2.72 -10.17 9.79
C PRO A 34 -1.58 -9.38 10.41
N ILE A 35 -1.44 -8.11 10.02
CA ILE A 35 -0.43 -7.20 10.56
C ILE A 35 -0.97 -6.25 11.63
N ASP A 36 -2.30 -6.14 11.77
CA ASP A 36 -2.97 -5.27 12.74
C ASP A 36 -4.43 -5.73 12.95
N ASN A 37 -5.16 -5.02 13.81
CA ASN A 37 -6.57 -5.23 14.12
C ASN A 37 -7.46 -4.32 13.25
N PRO A 38 -8.12 -4.84 12.19
CA PRO A 38 -8.95 -4.03 11.31
C PRO A 38 -10.26 -3.60 11.96
N GLY A 39 -10.69 -2.37 11.70
CA GLY A 39 -12.05 -1.90 12.03
C GLY A 39 -13.12 -2.50 11.11
N LEU A 40 -14.40 -2.30 11.47
CA LEU A 40 -15.53 -2.84 10.70
C LEU A 40 -15.55 -2.38 9.25
N ASP A 41 -15.19 -1.13 8.98
CA ASP A 41 -15.14 -0.59 7.61
C ASP A 41 -14.10 -1.31 6.75
N ALA A 42 -12.92 -1.60 7.31
CA ALA A 42 -11.86 -2.32 6.63
C ALA A 42 -12.25 -3.79 6.36
N ILE A 43 -12.93 -4.43 7.32
CA ILE A 43 -13.48 -5.79 7.16
C ILE A 43 -14.55 -5.79 6.06
N GLY A 44 -15.46 -4.82 6.08
CA GLY A 44 -16.50 -4.66 5.06
C GLY A 44 -15.90 -4.50 3.66
N ALA A 45 -14.89 -3.65 3.50
CA ALA A 45 -14.21 -3.43 2.23
C ALA A 45 -13.46 -4.69 1.73
N ALA A 46 -12.91 -5.50 2.63
CA ALA A 46 -12.24 -6.75 2.27
C ALA A 46 -13.22 -7.83 1.80
N ILE A 47 -14.42 -7.90 2.40
CA ILE A 47 -15.47 -8.87 2.04
C ILE A 47 -16.25 -8.42 0.80
N TYR A 48 -16.52 -7.12 0.68
CA TYR A 48 -17.34 -6.51 -0.37
C TYR A 48 -16.56 -5.40 -1.09
N PRO A 49 -15.51 -5.75 -1.86
CA PRO A 49 -14.75 -4.77 -2.61
C PRO A 49 -15.59 -4.16 -3.73
N GLN A 50 -15.33 -2.90 -4.06
CA GLN A 50 -15.84 -2.30 -5.28
C GLN A 50 -15.04 -2.83 -6.48
N GLU A 51 -15.72 -3.36 -7.49
CA GLU A 51 -15.07 -3.79 -8.73
C GLU A 51 -14.38 -2.61 -9.43
N SER A 52 -13.12 -2.80 -9.80
CA SER A 52 -12.34 -1.81 -10.55
C SER A 52 -11.15 -2.45 -11.26
N ASP A 53 -10.63 -1.76 -12.27
CA ASP A 53 -9.40 -2.16 -12.98
C ASP A 53 -8.14 -1.46 -12.41
N TYR A 54 -8.22 -0.92 -11.19
CA TYR A 54 -7.11 -0.16 -10.60
C TYR A 54 -6.09 -1.09 -9.97
N TYR A 55 -4.82 -0.91 -10.34
CA TYR A 55 -3.69 -1.68 -9.80
C TYR A 55 -2.74 -0.83 -8.98
N PHE A 56 -2.81 0.50 -9.10
CA PHE A 56 -1.91 1.43 -8.43
C PHE A 56 -2.72 2.51 -7.73
N PHE A 57 -2.19 2.98 -6.60
CA PHE A 57 -2.70 4.15 -5.92
C PHE A 57 -1.58 4.96 -5.28
N LEU A 58 -1.85 6.23 -4.97
CA LEU A 58 -1.04 7.05 -4.07
C LEU A 58 -1.95 7.98 -3.27
N THR A 59 -1.46 8.46 -2.14
CA THR A 59 -2.16 9.45 -1.32
C THR A 59 -1.55 10.83 -1.56
N LYS A 60 -2.39 11.82 -1.85
CA LYS A 60 -1.96 13.22 -1.96
C LYS A 60 -1.52 13.72 -0.56
N PRO A 61 -0.28 14.21 -0.38
CA PRO A 61 0.24 14.57 0.94
C PRO A 61 -0.49 15.75 1.61
N ASP A 62 -1.06 16.64 0.81
CA ASP A 62 -1.74 17.87 1.25
C ASP A 62 -3.18 17.64 1.72
N THR A 63 -3.89 16.74 1.05
CA THR A 63 -5.35 16.54 1.20
C THR A 63 -5.70 15.17 1.79
N GLY A 64 -4.78 14.20 1.74
CA GLY A 64 -5.04 12.83 2.17
C GLY A 64 -5.90 12.02 1.21
N GLU A 65 -6.25 12.57 0.04
CA GLU A 65 -7.08 11.90 -0.96
C GLU A 65 -6.28 10.80 -1.70
N ALA A 66 -6.91 9.64 -1.90
CA ALA A 66 -6.35 8.56 -2.71
C ALA A 66 -6.58 8.82 -4.21
N VAL A 67 -5.52 8.71 -5.00
CA VAL A 67 -5.55 8.76 -6.47
C VAL A 67 -5.22 7.38 -7.01
N PHE A 68 -6.07 6.86 -7.90
CA PHE A 68 -5.96 5.51 -8.46
C PHE A 68 -5.48 5.55 -9.92
N ALA A 69 -4.80 4.48 -10.36
CA ALA A 69 -4.31 4.29 -11.72
C ALA A 69 -4.41 2.82 -12.13
N LYS A 70 -4.71 2.60 -13.42
CA LYS A 70 -4.81 1.26 -14.03
C LYS A 70 -3.44 0.78 -14.53
N THR A 71 -2.61 1.70 -15.00
CA THR A 71 -1.29 1.38 -15.58
C THR A 71 -0.14 2.00 -14.80
N LEU A 72 1.06 1.47 -15.01
CA LEU A 72 2.27 2.02 -14.41
C LEU A 72 2.57 3.44 -14.91
N ASP A 73 2.30 3.72 -16.20
CA ASP A 73 2.53 5.04 -16.79
C ASP A 73 1.62 6.10 -16.16
N GLU A 74 0.34 5.78 -15.98
CA GLU A 74 -0.60 6.64 -15.24
C GLU A 74 -0.12 6.90 -13.81
N GLN A 75 0.35 5.85 -13.13
CA GLN A 75 0.87 6.00 -11.77
C GLN A 75 2.13 6.88 -11.72
N ASN A 76 3.03 6.75 -12.70
CA ASN A 76 4.22 7.60 -12.78
C ASN A 76 3.86 9.07 -13.01
N LEU A 77 2.88 9.34 -13.87
CA LEU A 77 2.35 10.70 -14.06
C LEU A 77 1.71 11.25 -12.79
N ASN A 78 0.93 10.43 -12.06
CA ASN A 78 0.35 10.79 -10.77
C ASN A 78 1.43 11.15 -9.75
N LYS A 79 2.52 10.37 -9.66
CA LYS A 79 3.65 10.67 -8.76
C LYS A 79 4.26 12.04 -9.05
N VAL A 80 4.55 12.35 -10.32
CA VAL A 80 5.11 13.65 -10.74
C VAL A 80 4.14 14.80 -10.41
N LYS A 81 2.84 14.56 -10.53
CA LYS A 81 1.80 15.57 -10.28
C LYS A 81 1.59 15.85 -8.79
N TYR A 82 1.55 14.81 -7.95
CA TYR A 82 1.05 14.92 -6.57
C TYR A 82 2.11 14.73 -5.47
N LEU A 83 3.28 14.13 -5.76
CA LEU A 83 4.31 13.81 -4.75
C LEU A 83 5.56 14.70 -4.84
N LYS A 84 5.38 15.99 -5.10
CA LYS A 84 6.50 16.95 -5.16
C LYS A 84 7.17 17.18 -3.81
#